data_AF-A0A2R7RXP9-F1
#
_entry.id   AF-A0A2R7RXP9-F1
#
_cell.length_a   1.000
_cell.length_b   1.000
_cell.length_c   1.000
_cell.angle_alpha   90.00
_cell.angle_beta   90.00
_cell.angle_gamma   90.00
#
_symmetry.space_group_name_H-M   'P 1'
#
loop_
_entity.id
_entity.type
_entity.pdbx_description
1 polymer ?
#
loop_
_entity_poly.entity_id
_entity_poly.type
_entity_poly.pdbx_seq_one_letter_code
_entity_poly.pdbx_strand_id
1 'polypeptide(L)'
;PVQFLACLVSLALVLRFLATGTGETAAVASVLVKTGLLYAIMVTGCIWEKVVFNCYLFAPAFYWEDVFSMLVLALHTAYVAAWWFGWLSVNQQMALALAAYASYAINATQFILKLRAARLDQQVAA
;
A
#
# COMPACT_ATOMS: atom_id res chain seq x y z
N PRO A 1 0.72 -9.07 9.53
CA PRO A 1 1.53 -7.83 9.42
C PRO A 1 0.66 -6.58 9.58
N VAL A 2 1.16 -5.55 10.29
CA VAL A 2 0.40 -4.33 10.63
C VAL A 2 -0.19 -3.60 9.40
N GLN A 3 0.54 -3.59 8.28
CA GLN A 3 0.10 -2.96 7.02
C GLN A 3 -1.18 -3.58 6.45
N PHE A 4 -1.29 -4.91 6.53
CA PHE A 4 -2.45 -5.64 6.02
C PHE A 4 -3.69 -5.35 6.87
N LEU A 5 -3.53 -5.38 8.21
CA LEU A 5 -4.62 -5.03 9.12
C LEU A 5 -5.06 -3.57 8.92
N ALA A 6 -4.12 -2.64 8.82
CA ALA A 6 -4.41 -1.25 8.50
C ALA A 6 -5.14 -1.10 7.16
N CYS A 7 -4.79 -1.90 6.15
CA CYS A 7 -5.49 -1.95 4.87
C CYS A 7 -6.95 -2.38 5.03
N LEU A 8 -7.21 -3.48 5.75
CA LEU A 8 -8.56 -4.01 5.91
C LEU A 8 -9.45 -3.08 6.73
N VAL A 9 -8.93 -2.53 7.83
CA VAL A 9 -9.67 -1.56 8.65
C VAL A 9 -10.02 -0.33 7.82
N SER A 10 -9.04 0.22 7.08
CA SER A 10 -9.29 1.40 6.25
C SER A 10 -10.27 1.10 5.12
N LEU A 11 -10.16 -0.05 4.46
CA LEU A 11 -11.11 -0.49 3.42
C LEU A 11 -12.54 -0.58 3.98
N ALA A 12 -12.72 -1.18 5.15
CA ALA A 12 -14.04 -1.30 5.77
C ALA A 12 -14.65 0.07 6.10
N LEU A 13 -13.84 1.02 6.60
CA LEU A 13 -14.30 2.38 6.90
C LEU A 13 -14.67 3.16 5.64
N VAL A 14 -13.84 3.08 4.59
CA VAL A 14 -14.10 3.69 3.28
C VAL A 14 -15.40 3.15 2.67
N LEU A 15 -15.58 1.82 2.65
CA LEU A 15 -16.80 1.20 2.12
C LEU A 15 -18.04 1.54 2.95
N ARG A 16 -17.93 1.56 4.28
CA ARG A 16 -19.03 1.98 5.17
C ARG A 16 -19.45 3.43 4.89
N PHE A 17 -18.49 4.33 4.72
CA PHE A 17 -18.80 5.71 4.38
C PHE A 17 -19.47 5.80 3.01
N LEU A 18 -18.95 5.15 1.98
CA LEU A 18 -19.54 5.16 0.64
C LEU A 18 -20.96 4.58 0.61
N ALA A 19 -21.24 3.57 1.42
CA ALA A 19 -22.56 2.92 1.48
C ALA A 19 -23.60 3.71 2.30
N THR A 20 -23.18 4.44 3.34
CA THR A 20 -24.10 5.04 4.32
C THR A 20 -24.06 6.57 4.36
N GLY A 21 -23.05 7.20 3.78
CA GLY A 21 -22.75 8.61 3.95
C GLY A 21 -22.23 9.00 5.35
N THR A 22 -22.05 8.03 6.27
CA THR A 22 -21.64 8.32 7.67
C THR A 22 -20.21 7.88 7.96
N GLY A 23 -19.52 8.58 8.86
CA GLY A 23 -18.17 8.21 9.30
C GLY A 23 -17.05 8.68 8.38
N GLU A 24 -17.28 9.75 7.64
CA GLU A 24 -16.28 10.41 6.77
C GLU A 24 -14.94 10.61 7.48
N THR A 25 -14.96 11.24 8.67
CA THR A 25 -13.74 11.53 9.43
C THR A 25 -12.93 10.28 9.73
N ALA A 26 -13.60 9.17 10.08
CA ALA A 26 -12.93 7.90 10.35
C ALA A 26 -12.32 7.30 9.09
N ALA A 27 -13.03 7.35 7.95
CA ALA A 27 -12.53 6.89 6.66
C ALA A 27 -11.32 7.72 6.17
N VAL A 28 -11.39 9.03 6.29
CA VAL A 28 -10.28 9.93 5.95
C VAL A 28 -9.08 9.67 6.85
N ALA A 29 -9.29 9.64 8.17
CA ALA A 29 -8.22 9.42 9.14
C ALA A 29 -7.54 8.06 8.92
N SER A 30 -8.30 6.99 8.62
CA SER A 30 -7.73 5.68 8.37
C SER A 30 -6.86 5.65 7.11
N VAL A 31 -7.26 6.36 6.04
CA VAL A 31 -6.44 6.49 4.82
C VAL A 31 -5.14 7.24 5.14
N LEU A 32 -5.20 8.35 5.88
CA LEU A 32 -4.02 9.12 6.27
C LEU A 32 -3.05 8.31 7.13
N VAL A 33 -3.56 7.59 8.14
CA VAL A 33 -2.75 6.70 8.99
C VAL A 33 -2.10 5.61 8.15
N LYS A 34 -2.85 4.98 7.24
CA LYS A 34 -2.30 3.98 6.31
C LYS A 34 -1.22 4.57 5.40
N THR A 35 -1.40 5.79 4.91
CA THR A 35 -0.38 6.48 4.11
C THR A 35 0.90 6.70 4.93
N GLY A 36 0.79 7.15 6.19
CA GLY A 36 1.95 7.31 7.07
C GLY A 36 2.70 6.00 7.30
N LEU A 37 1.97 4.91 7.56
CA LEU A 37 2.55 3.57 7.66
C LEU A 37 3.24 3.14 6.37
N LEU A 38 2.66 3.43 5.21
CA LEU A 38 3.23 3.09 3.90
C LEU A 38 4.55 3.83 3.66
N TYR A 39 4.63 5.11 4.01
CA TYR A 39 5.87 5.86 3.97
C TYR A 39 6.94 5.28 4.90
N ALA A 40 6.56 4.91 6.12
CA ALA A 40 7.51 4.32 7.07
C ALA A 40 8.12 3.02 6.54
N ILE A 41 7.30 2.09 6.03
CA ILE A 41 7.81 0.82 5.49
C ILE A 41 8.63 1.02 4.22
N MET A 42 8.24 1.96 3.36
CA MET A 42 9.01 2.31 2.16
C MET A 42 10.41 2.81 2.55
N VAL A 43 10.51 3.78 3.44
CA VAL A 43 11.81 4.33 3.88
C VAL A 43 12.70 3.22 4.47
N THR A 44 12.14 2.37 5.34
CA THR A 44 12.92 1.26 5.91
C THR A 44 13.33 0.22 4.86
N GLY A 45 12.46 -0.05 3.87
CA GLY A 45 12.74 -0.95 2.75
C GLY A 45 13.87 -0.42 1.87
N CYS A 46 13.83 0.88 1.54
CA CYS A 46 14.86 1.49 0.70
C CYS A 46 16.24 1.45 1.36
N ILE A 47 16.30 1.69 2.67
CA ILE A 47 17.53 1.61 3.45
C ILE A 47 18.06 0.16 3.45
N TRP A 48 17.17 -0.81 3.66
CA TRP A 48 17.54 -2.22 3.63
C TRP A 48 18.11 -2.64 2.27
N GLU A 49 17.46 -2.27 1.17
CA GLU A 49 17.98 -2.53 -0.17
C GLU A 49 19.33 -1.87 -0.41
N LYS A 50 19.52 -0.65 0.11
CA LYS A 50 20.81 0.03 -0.02
C LYS A 50 21.93 -0.74 0.66
N VAL A 51 21.67 -1.36 1.81
CA VAL A 51 22.67 -2.15 2.55
C VAL A 51 22.95 -3.49 1.86
N VAL A 52 21.94 -4.14 1.29
CA VAL A 52 22.07 -5.50 0.72
C VAL A 52 22.50 -5.50 -0.75
N PHE A 53 21.91 -4.60 -1.56
CA PHE A 53 22.07 -4.55 -3.01
C PHE A 53 22.81 -3.31 -3.51
N ASN A 54 23.24 -2.41 -2.61
CA ASN A 54 23.93 -1.17 -2.91
C ASN A 54 23.10 -0.13 -3.72
N CYS A 55 21.78 -0.31 -3.83
CA CYS A 55 20.83 0.62 -4.45
C CYS A 55 19.62 0.86 -3.53
N TYR A 56 19.00 2.05 -3.58
CA TYR A 56 17.89 2.38 -2.67
C TYR A 56 16.57 1.72 -3.03
N LEU A 57 16.32 1.44 -4.31
CA LEU A 57 15.13 0.75 -4.82
C LEU A 57 15.54 0.11 -6.15
N PHE A 58 14.69 -0.78 -6.65
CA PHE A 58 14.80 -1.41 -7.95
C PHE A 58 15.99 -2.35 -8.06
N ALA A 59 16.37 -3.00 -6.96
CA ALA A 59 17.26 -4.16 -7.04
C ALA A 59 16.66 -5.18 -8.03
N PRO A 60 17.46 -5.85 -8.88
CA PRO A 60 16.93 -6.75 -9.91
C PRO A 60 15.97 -7.83 -9.37
N ALA A 61 16.17 -8.26 -8.13
CA ALA A 61 15.31 -9.24 -7.45
C ALA A 61 13.95 -8.68 -6.97
N PHE A 62 13.79 -7.36 -6.87
CA PHE A 62 12.61 -6.67 -6.32
C PHE A 62 12.01 -5.61 -7.26
N TYR A 63 12.57 -5.47 -8.46
CA TYR A 63 12.21 -4.41 -9.42
C TYR A 63 10.69 -4.24 -9.61
N TRP A 64 9.96 -5.34 -9.82
CA TRP A 64 8.52 -5.26 -10.06
C TRP A 64 7.74 -4.92 -8.80
N GLU A 65 8.14 -5.46 -7.65
CA GLU A 65 7.57 -5.09 -6.36
C GLU A 65 7.74 -3.59 -6.09
N ASP A 66 8.89 -3.02 -6.45
CA ASP A 66 9.17 -1.60 -6.28
C ASP A 66 8.36 -0.74 -7.24
N VAL A 67 8.21 -1.14 -8.51
CA VAL A 67 7.34 -0.43 -9.47
C VAL A 67 5.91 -0.33 -8.93
N PHE A 68 5.35 -1.42 -8.43
CA PHE A 68 4.00 -1.41 -7.85
C PHE A 68 3.94 -0.66 -6.52
N SER A 69 4.97 -0.76 -5.68
CA SER A 69 5.03 -0.02 -4.42
C SER A 69 5.08 1.50 -4.67
N MET A 70 5.81 1.93 -5.70
CA MET A 70 5.83 3.34 -6.13
C MET A 70 4.48 3.79 -6.67
N LEU A 71 3.76 2.95 -7.42
CA LEU A 71 2.39 3.25 -7.85
C LEU A 71 1.44 3.41 -6.64
N VAL A 72 1.49 2.48 -5.68
CA VAL A 72 0.67 2.55 -4.45
C VAL A 72 1.00 3.82 -3.67
N LEU A 73 2.29 4.14 -3.52
CA LEU A 73 2.74 5.34 -2.82
C LEU A 73 2.31 6.62 -3.56
N ALA A 74 2.38 6.65 -4.89
CA ALA A 74 1.94 7.77 -5.69
C ALA A 74 0.43 8.03 -5.52
N LEU A 75 -0.40 6.98 -5.55
CA LEU A 75 -1.85 7.10 -5.33
C LEU A 75 -2.20 7.59 -3.93
N HIS A 76 -1.51 7.08 -2.91
CA HIS A 76 -1.66 7.55 -1.53
C HIS A 76 -1.21 9.01 -1.35
N THR A 77 -0.14 9.41 -2.02
CA THR A 77 0.34 10.81 -2.02
C THR A 77 -0.66 11.73 -2.71
N ALA A 78 -1.20 11.30 -3.86
CA ALA A 78 -2.25 12.03 -4.56
C ALA A 78 -3.50 12.19 -3.68
N TYR A 79 -3.87 11.16 -2.92
CA TYR A 79 -4.95 11.25 -1.93
C TYR A 79 -4.66 12.32 -0.87
N VAL A 80 -3.48 12.30 -0.25
CA VAL A 80 -3.12 13.28 0.78
C VAL A 80 -3.12 14.70 0.21
N ALA A 81 -2.60 14.90 -1.00
CA ALA A 81 -2.64 16.19 -1.67
C ALA A 81 -4.08 16.65 -1.94
N ALA A 82 -4.93 15.76 -2.46
CA ALA A 82 -6.34 16.08 -2.72
C ALA A 82 -7.11 16.42 -1.44
N TRP A 83 -6.81 15.72 -0.33
CA TRP A 83 -7.37 16.02 0.99
C TRP A 83 -6.87 17.37 1.53
N TRP A 84 -5.56 17.63 1.45
CA TRP A 84 -4.94 18.84 2.01
C TRP A 84 -5.34 20.11 1.26
N PHE A 85 -5.39 20.05 -0.07
CA PHE A 85 -5.72 21.19 -0.92
C PHE A 85 -7.21 21.28 -1.30
N GLY A 86 -8.03 20.30 -0.89
CA GLY A 86 -9.45 20.26 -1.23
C GLY A 86 -9.73 20.08 -2.72
N TRP A 87 -8.85 19.43 -3.48
CA TRP A 87 -8.98 19.28 -4.93
C TRP A 87 -10.12 18.34 -5.36
N LEU A 88 -10.50 17.41 -4.48
CA LEU A 88 -11.51 16.39 -4.77
C LEU A 88 -12.60 16.42 -3.71
N SER A 89 -13.84 16.16 -4.14
CA SER A 89 -14.92 15.81 -3.22
C SER A 89 -14.56 14.57 -2.42
N VAL A 90 -15.18 14.40 -1.25
CA VAL A 90 -14.94 13.25 -0.37
C VAL A 90 -15.15 11.92 -1.10
N ASN A 91 -16.22 11.79 -1.89
CA ASN A 91 -16.48 10.58 -2.68
C ASN A 91 -15.36 10.29 -3.71
N GLN A 92 -14.81 11.31 -4.36
CA GLN A 92 -13.68 11.16 -5.27
C GLN A 92 -12.40 10.79 -4.53
N GLN A 93 -12.16 11.33 -3.33
CA GLN A 93 -11.05 10.92 -2.47
C GLN A 93 -11.17 9.43 -2.10
N MET A 94 -12.36 8.97 -1.70
CA MET A 94 -12.60 7.56 -1.39
C MET A 94 -12.38 6.65 -2.60
N ALA A 95 -12.81 7.06 -3.80
CA ALA A 95 -12.52 6.33 -5.03
C ALA A 95 -11.02 6.22 -5.30
N LEU A 96 -10.25 7.29 -5.07
CA LEU A 96 -8.79 7.29 -5.18
C LEU A 96 -8.13 6.36 -4.13
N ALA A 97 -8.64 6.34 -2.91
CA ALA A 97 -8.19 5.38 -1.88
C ALA A 97 -8.46 3.93 -2.30
N LEU A 98 -9.63 3.63 -2.86
CA LEU A 98 -9.95 2.29 -3.39
C LEU A 98 -9.04 1.89 -4.54
N ALA A 99 -8.70 2.82 -5.45
CA ALA A 99 -7.72 2.57 -6.50
C ALA A 99 -6.35 2.21 -5.91
N ALA A 100 -5.89 2.95 -4.88
CA ALA A 100 -4.65 2.62 -4.18
C ALA A 100 -4.70 1.22 -3.52
N TYR A 101 -5.83 0.84 -2.94
CA TYR A 101 -5.99 -0.47 -2.31
C TYR A 101 -6.04 -1.61 -3.33
N ALA A 102 -6.64 -1.38 -4.49
CA ALA A 102 -6.60 -2.33 -5.60
C ALA A 102 -5.15 -2.55 -6.09
N SER A 103 -4.37 -1.49 -6.25
CA SER A 103 -2.94 -1.60 -6.58
C SER A 103 -2.15 -2.34 -5.49
N TYR A 104 -2.48 -2.13 -4.21
CA TYR A 104 -1.86 -2.85 -3.10
C TYR A 104 -2.14 -4.36 -3.14
N ALA A 105 -3.32 -4.79 -3.60
CA ALA A 105 -3.65 -6.21 -3.73
C ALA A 105 -2.74 -6.93 -4.75
N ILE A 106 -2.29 -6.23 -5.79
CA ILE A 106 -1.33 -6.76 -6.76
C ILE A 106 0.02 -7.01 -6.06
N ASN A 107 0.51 -6.03 -5.31
CA ASN A 107 1.76 -6.15 -4.56
C ASN A 107 1.71 -7.27 -3.51
N ALA A 108 0.60 -7.40 -2.79
CA ALA A 108 0.39 -8.50 -1.84
C ALA A 108 0.38 -9.88 -2.54
N THR A 109 -0.18 -9.97 -3.74
CA THR A 109 -0.19 -11.20 -4.54
C THR A 109 1.22 -11.60 -4.97
N GLN A 110 2.04 -10.64 -5.42
CA GLN A 110 3.46 -10.88 -5.75
C GLN A 110 4.20 -11.49 -4.55
N PHE A 111 4.02 -10.92 -3.36
CA PHE A 111 4.65 -11.42 -2.13
C PHE A 111 4.22 -12.85 -1.79
N ILE A 112 2.93 -13.17 -1.87
CA ILE A 112 2.41 -14.53 -1.60
C ILE A 112 2.98 -15.55 -2.59
N LEU A 113 3.05 -15.21 -3.88
CA LEU A 113 3.61 -16.10 -4.90
C LEU A 113 5.10 -16.38 -4.64
N LYS A 114 5.87 -15.36 -4.25
CA LYS A 114 7.29 -15.49 -3.90
C LYS A 114 7.50 -16.38 -2.67
N LEU A 115 6.66 -16.23 -1.64
CA LEU A 115 6.69 -17.12 -0.46
C LEU A 115 6.36 -18.57 -0.82
N ARG A 116 5.43 -18.81 -1.76
CA ARG A 116 5.11 -20.16 -2.23
C ARG A 116 6.28 -20.79 -2.98
N ALA A 117 6.91 -20.05 -3.89
CA ALA A 117 8.08 -20.51 -4.61
C ALA A 117 9.22 -20.88 -3.65
N ALA A 118 9.55 -20.02 -2.68
CA ALA A 118 10.59 -20.29 -1.69
C ALA A 118 10.31 -21.56 -0.85
N ARG A 119 9.04 -21.83 -0.51
CA ARG A 119 8.66 -23.07 0.20
C ARG A 119 8.80 -24.32 -0.67
N LEU A 120 8.47 -24.23 -1.97
CA LEU A 120 8.63 -25.34 -2.90
C LEU A 120 10.12 -25.66 -3.12
N ASP A 121 10.96 -24.64 -3.29
CA ASP A 121 12.41 -24.82 -3.43
C ASP A 121 13.02 -25.51 -2.20
N GLN A 122 12.57 -25.14 -0.99
CA GLN A 122 13.00 -25.79 0.26
C GLN A 122 12.58 -27.26 0.33
N GLN A 123 11.43 -27.63 -0.23
CA GLN A 123 10.97 -29.02 -0.26
C GLN A 123 11.72 -29.87 -1.29
N VAL A 124 12.18 -29.27 -2.39
CA VAL A 124 13.01 -29.94 -3.41
C VAL A 124 14.45 -30.12 -2.93
N ALA A 125 14.95 -29.20 -2.10
CA ALA A 125 16.32 -29.24 -1.57
C ALA A 125 16.51 -30.15 -0.34
N ALA A 126 15.43 -30.67 0.26
CA ALA A 126 15.43 -31.53 1.45
C ALA A 126 15.23 -33.01 1.07
#